data_AF-A0A2H4TQ53-F1
#
_entry.id   AF-A0A2H4TQ53-F1
#
_cell.length_a   1.000
_cell.length_b   1.000
_cell.length_c   1.000
_cell.angle_alpha   90.00
_cell.angle_beta   90.00
_cell.angle_gamma   90.00
#
_symmetry.space_group_name_H-M   'P 1'
#
loop_
_entity.id
_entity.type
_entity.pdbx_description
1 polymer ?
#
loop_
_entity_poly.entity_id
_entity_poly.type
_entity_poly.pdbx_seq_one_letter_code
_entity_poly.pdbx_strand_id
1 'polypeptide(L)'
;MLSRSDLLTLLTINFIVVTKGAERISEVSARFTLDAMPGKQMAIDADLNAGLINQAQAQTRRKDVASEADFYGAMDGASKFVRGDAIAGMMILAINLIGGVCIGIFKYKLSADAAFQQYVLMTIGDGLVAQIPSLLLSTAAAIIVTRVSDNGDIAHDVRHQLLASPSVLYTATGIMFVLAVVPGMPHLPFLLFSALLGFTGWRMSKQPQAAEDLSAALNYSQLLKVYRALLTEGVSLRDIVTIATVLVASSTVTKDHILLAADVRLALRRSITHPFVRKQELTVYTLNNELENLLTNVVNQAQQGGKVMFDSVPVDPNMLNQFQSTMPQVKEQMKAAGKDPVLLVPPQLRPLLARYARLFAPGLHVLSYNEVPDELELKIMGALS
;
A
#
# COMPACT_ATOMS: atom_id res chain seq x y z
N MET A 1 31.42 15.94 44.63
CA MET A 1 30.02 15.59 44.93
C MET A 1 29.23 16.88 44.90
N LEU A 2 28.30 17.07 43.96
CA LEU A 2 27.38 18.20 44.01
C LEU A 2 26.50 18.06 45.25
N SER A 3 26.33 19.12 46.03
CA SER A 3 25.36 19.13 47.12
C SER A 3 23.95 18.97 46.53
N ARG A 4 23.02 18.36 47.28
CA ARG A 4 21.62 18.20 46.83
C ARG A 4 20.93 19.56 46.58
N SER A 5 21.41 20.63 47.22
CA SER A 5 21.03 22.03 46.95
C SER A 5 21.51 22.55 45.58
N ASP A 6 22.70 22.12 45.16
CA ASP A 6 23.29 22.52 43.88
C ASP A 6 22.52 21.89 42.72
N LEU A 7 21.99 20.69 42.95
CA LEU A 7 21.15 19.97 41.99
C LEU A 7 19.82 20.71 41.74
N LEU A 8 19.19 21.25 42.80
CA LEU A 8 17.99 22.08 42.69
C LEU A 8 18.27 23.38 41.91
N THR A 9 19.44 24.00 42.17
CA THR A 9 19.84 25.26 41.54
C THR A 9 20.14 25.05 40.05
N LEU A 10 20.90 24.01 39.71
CA LEU A 10 21.20 23.64 38.33
C LEU A 10 19.94 23.25 37.56
N LEU A 11 19.04 22.48 38.18
CA LEU A 11 17.78 22.07 37.56
C LEU A 11 16.88 23.28 37.30
N THR A 12 16.77 24.20 38.26
CA THR A 12 15.99 25.44 38.10
C THR A 12 16.56 26.32 36.99
N ILE A 13 17.88 26.53 36.95
CA ILE A 13 18.53 27.35 35.92
C ILE A 13 18.42 26.69 34.55
N ASN A 14 18.73 25.40 34.43
CA ASN A 14 18.62 24.65 33.18
C ASN A 14 17.20 24.76 32.63
N PHE A 15 16.20 24.60 33.51
CA PHE A 15 14.81 24.69 33.14
C PHE A 15 14.41 26.09 32.67
N ILE A 16 14.74 27.15 33.41
CA ILE A 16 14.44 28.53 33.01
C ILE A 16 15.08 28.86 31.65
N VAL A 17 16.35 28.49 31.44
CA VAL A 17 17.08 28.76 30.20
C VAL A 17 16.49 27.98 29.03
N VAL A 18 16.16 26.69 29.21
CA VAL A 18 15.59 25.84 28.15
C VAL A 18 14.19 26.32 27.79
N THR A 19 13.32 26.61 28.76
CA THR A 19 11.95 27.09 28.49
C THR A 19 11.97 28.46 27.81
N LYS A 20 12.80 29.40 28.27
CA LYS A 20 12.92 30.74 27.66
C LYS A 20 13.59 30.71 26.29
N GLY A 21 14.56 29.82 26.10
CA GLY A 21 15.21 29.61 24.81
C GLY A 21 14.26 29.02 23.78
N ALA A 22 13.52 27.96 24.15
CA ALA A 22 12.53 27.32 23.29
C ALA A 22 11.39 28.26 22.91
N GLU A 23 10.89 29.07 23.86
CA GLU A 23 9.86 30.09 23.62
C GLU A 23 10.30 31.09 22.54
N ARG A 24 11.50 31.68 22.69
CA ARG A 24 11.99 32.68 21.74
C ARG A 24 12.22 32.07 20.35
N ILE A 25 12.73 30.84 20.27
CA ILE A 25 12.96 30.17 18.98
C ILE A 25 11.62 29.89 18.31
N SER A 26 10.64 29.34 19.03
CA SER A 26 9.32 29.01 18.47
C SER A 26 8.55 30.26 18.04
N GLU A 27 8.53 31.32 18.85
CA GLU A 27 7.83 32.56 18.55
C GLU A 27 8.43 33.23 17.31
N VAL A 28 9.76 33.34 17.26
CA VAL A 28 10.47 34.01 16.16
C VAL A 28 10.33 33.21 14.86
N SER A 29 10.50 31.89 14.90
CA SER A 29 10.31 31.03 13.73
C SER A 29 8.87 31.03 13.22
N ALA A 30 7.88 30.92 14.11
CA ALA A 30 6.49 30.94 13.72
C ALA A 30 6.09 32.29 13.13
N ARG A 31 6.52 33.38 13.75
CA ARG A 31 6.22 34.73 13.28
C ARG A 31 6.83 35.01 11.91
N PHE A 32 8.10 34.68 11.69
CA PHE A 32 8.73 34.90 10.38
C PHE A 32 8.07 34.08 9.27
N THR A 33 7.68 32.83 9.56
CA THR A 33 6.99 32.00 8.57
C THR A 33 5.58 32.50 8.29
N LEU A 34 4.83 32.92 9.32
CA LEU A 34 3.47 33.46 9.19
C LEU A 34 3.47 34.83 8.49
N ASP A 35 4.43 35.71 8.80
CA ASP A 35 4.57 37.02 8.13
C ASP A 35 4.95 36.87 6.65
N ALA A 36 5.60 35.77 6.27
CA ALA A 36 5.95 35.44 4.87
C ALA A 36 4.79 34.81 4.08
N MET A 37 3.68 34.43 4.72
CA MET A 37 2.53 33.74 4.09
C MET A 37 1.89 34.51 2.93
N PRO A 38 1.59 35.82 3.06
CA PRO A 38 1.04 36.59 1.96
C PRO A 38 1.99 36.60 0.75
N GLY A 39 3.30 36.68 0.97
CA GLY A 39 4.31 36.64 -0.09
C GLY A 39 4.32 35.30 -0.83
N LYS A 40 4.23 34.17 -0.09
CA LYS A 40 4.14 32.83 -0.69
C LYS A 40 2.84 32.65 -1.49
N GLN A 41 1.71 33.16 -1.00
CA GLN A 41 0.44 33.11 -1.73
C GLN A 41 0.47 33.97 -2.99
N MET A 42 1.02 35.19 -2.91
CA MET A 42 1.21 36.07 -4.06
C MET A 42 2.15 35.47 -5.11
N ALA A 43 3.20 34.74 -4.70
CA ALA A 43 4.08 34.02 -5.62
C ALA A 43 3.33 32.90 -6.37
N ILE A 44 2.44 32.16 -5.71
CA ILE A 44 1.60 31.14 -6.37
C ILE A 44 0.65 31.79 -7.38
N ASP A 45 0.06 32.94 -7.04
CA ASP A 45 -0.84 33.66 -7.94
C ASP A 45 -0.09 34.24 -9.13
N ALA A 46 1.14 34.74 -8.92
CA ALA A 46 2.02 35.19 -9.99
C ALA A 46 2.42 34.04 -10.93
N ASP A 47 2.80 32.87 -10.39
CA ASP A 47 3.15 31.68 -11.17
C ASP A 47 1.96 31.17 -11.99
N LEU A 48 0.75 31.20 -11.43
CA LEU A 48 -0.49 30.80 -12.11
C LEU A 48 -0.82 31.76 -13.26
N ASN A 49 -0.71 33.07 -13.01
CA ASN A 49 -0.94 34.10 -14.02
C ASN A 49 0.12 34.10 -15.13
N ALA A 50 1.36 33.72 -14.80
CA ALA A 50 2.46 33.56 -15.76
C ALA A 50 2.37 32.25 -16.57
N GLY A 51 1.42 31.36 -16.26
CA GLY A 51 1.26 30.07 -16.94
C GLY A 51 2.34 29.03 -16.60
N LEU A 52 3.14 29.25 -15.56
CA LEU A 52 4.18 28.31 -15.10
C LEU A 52 3.60 27.09 -14.38
N ILE A 53 2.41 27.24 -13.78
CA ILE A 53 1.68 26.18 -13.08
C ILE A 53 0.22 26.16 -13.51
N ASN A 54 -0.42 24.99 -13.41
CA ASN A 54 -1.85 24.84 -13.69
C ASN A 54 -2.72 25.01 -12.43
N GLN A 55 -4.05 25.09 -12.61
CA GLN A 55 -5.00 25.30 -11.50
C GLN A 55 -4.92 24.21 -10.42
N ALA A 56 -4.73 22.96 -10.81
CA ALA A 56 -4.62 21.84 -9.88
C ALA A 56 -3.34 21.92 -9.04
N GLN A 57 -2.22 22.26 -9.66
CA GLN A 57 -0.92 22.47 -9.00
C GLN A 57 -0.95 23.69 -8.06
N ALA A 58 -1.60 24.78 -8.47
CA ALA A 58 -1.79 25.95 -7.62
C ALA A 58 -2.61 25.62 -6.37
N GLN A 59 -3.65 24.79 -6.51
CA GLN A 59 -4.46 24.35 -5.38
C GLN A 59 -3.67 23.47 -4.40
N THR A 60 -2.84 22.54 -4.90
CA THR A 60 -1.95 21.74 -4.05
C THR A 60 -0.94 22.63 -3.30
N ARG A 61 -0.25 23.54 -4.01
CA ARG A 61 0.71 24.45 -3.36
C ARG A 61 0.07 25.37 -2.33
N ARG A 62 -1.16 25.84 -2.56
CA ARG A 62 -1.91 26.62 -1.55
C ARG A 62 -2.24 25.78 -0.32
N LYS A 63 -2.57 24.51 -0.50
CA LYS A 63 -2.78 23.56 0.60
C LYS A 63 -1.48 23.37 1.40
N ASP A 64 -0.34 23.23 0.73
CA ASP A 64 0.97 23.08 1.38
C ASP A 64 1.39 24.33 2.16
N VAL A 65 1.12 25.52 1.61
CA VAL A 65 1.40 26.79 2.30
C VAL A 65 0.47 26.95 3.51
N ALA A 66 -0.81 26.54 3.40
CA ALA A 66 -1.75 26.56 4.51
C ALA A 66 -1.35 25.59 5.64
N SER A 67 -0.95 24.35 5.31
CA SER A 67 -0.48 23.38 6.30
C SER A 67 0.79 23.83 7.02
N GLU A 68 1.70 24.49 6.30
CA GLU A 68 2.90 25.09 6.91
C GLU A 68 2.50 26.15 7.94
N ALA A 69 1.56 27.04 7.63
CA ALA A 69 1.05 28.02 8.59
C ALA A 69 0.35 27.40 9.80
N ASP A 70 -0.49 26.38 9.58
CA ASP A 70 -1.18 25.68 10.67
C ASP A 70 -0.17 25.02 11.61
N PHE A 71 0.89 24.42 11.07
CA PHE A 71 1.98 23.84 11.85
C PHE A 71 2.68 24.87 12.74
N TYR A 72 3.15 25.98 12.15
CA TYR A 72 3.86 27.01 12.90
C TYR A 72 2.94 27.76 13.87
N GLY A 73 1.67 27.97 13.54
CA GLY A 73 0.66 28.56 14.42
C GLY A 73 0.39 27.71 15.66
N ALA A 74 0.24 26.39 15.47
CA ALA A 74 0.09 25.46 16.57
C ALA A 74 1.38 25.23 17.37
N MET A 75 2.56 25.34 16.75
CA MET A 75 3.86 25.30 17.43
C MET A 75 4.05 26.51 18.37
N ASP A 76 3.68 27.71 17.93
CA ASP A 76 3.64 28.91 18.78
C ASP A 76 2.64 28.73 19.95
N GLY A 77 1.46 28.15 19.67
CA GLY A 77 0.48 27.78 20.68
C GLY A 77 1.05 26.81 21.72
N ALA A 78 1.61 25.68 21.27
CA ALA A 78 2.21 24.66 22.13
C ALA A 78 3.33 25.21 23.03
N SER A 79 4.18 26.08 22.50
CA SER A 79 5.26 26.73 23.26
C SER A 79 4.73 27.62 24.39
N LYS A 80 3.59 28.30 24.20
CA LYS A 80 2.91 29.06 25.26
C LYS A 80 2.34 28.15 26.36
N PHE A 81 1.84 26.95 26.00
CA PHE A 81 1.40 25.95 26.98
C PHE A 81 2.57 25.40 27.82
N VAL A 82 3.70 25.08 27.18
CA VAL A 82 4.92 24.61 27.88
C VAL A 82 5.43 25.64 28.89
N ARG A 83 5.34 26.94 28.57
CA ARG A 83 5.65 28.01 29.52
C ARG A 83 4.70 28.02 30.72
N GLY A 84 3.40 27.86 30.50
CA GLY A 84 2.40 27.80 31.57
C GLY A 84 2.66 26.63 32.52
N ASP A 85 2.96 25.47 31.96
CA ASP A 85 3.31 24.26 32.70
C ASP A 85 4.61 24.42 33.50
N ALA A 86 5.63 25.04 32.90
CA ALA A 86 6.89 25.33 33.58
C ALA A 86 6.73 26.25 34.80
N ILE A 87 5.91 27.30 34.68
CA ILE A 87 5.64 28.22 35.78
C ILE A 87 4.85 27.52 36.89
N ALA A 88 3.85 26.70 36.53
CA ALA A 88 3.09 25.91 37.48
C ALA A 88 3.97 24.89 38.22
N GLY A 89 4.86 24.19 37.51
CA GLY A 89 5.82 23.25 38.10
C GLY A 89 6.77 23.92 39.10
N MET A 90 7.29 25.11 38.79
CA MET A 90 8.12 25.88 39.73
C MET A 90 7.34 26.33 40.97
N MET A 91 6.07 26.72 40.82
CA MET A 91 5.21 27.07 41.97
C MET A 91 4.95 25.85 42.86
N ILE A 92 4.61 24.70 42.27
CA ILE A 92 4.39 23.44 43.01
C ILE A 92 5.65 23.03 43.76
N LEU A 93 6.82 23.12 43.10
CA LEU A 93 8.12 22.84 43.73
C LEU A 93 8.36 23.74 44.93
N ALA A 94 8.13 25.06 44.80
CA ALA A 94 8.30 26.01 45.91
C ALA A 94 7.33 25.72 47.08
N ILE A 95 6.06 25.45 46.78
CA ILE A 95 5.05 25.14 47.80
C ILE A 95 5.37 23.83 48.51
N ASN A 96 5.72 22.77 47.78
CA ASN A 96 6.04 21.45 48.35
C ASN A 96 7.33 21.49 49.16
N LEU A 97 8.32 22.28 48.73
CA LEU A 97 9.57 22.45 49.46
C LEU A 97 9.35 23.21 50.78
N ILE A 98 8.72 24.39 50.73
CA ILE A 98 8.48 25.20 51.93
C ILE A 98 7.52 24.48 52.88
N GLY A 99 6.39 24.00 52.35
CA GLY A 99 5.39 23.27 53.12
C GLY A 99 5.92 21.97 53.73
N GLY A 100 6.67 21.20 52.95
CA GLY A 100 7.31 19.95 53.40
C GLY A 100 8.30 20.19 54.53
N VAL A 101 9.18 21.18 54.38
CA VAL A 101 10.16 21.54 55.42
C VAL A 101 9.47 22.06 56.68
N CYS A 102 8.47 22.93 56.55
CA CYS A 102 7.69 23.41 57.69
C CYS A 102 6.97 22.26 58.41
N ILE A 103 6.32 21.35 57.69
CA ILE A 103 5.64 20.19 58.29
C ILE A 103 6.67 19.25 58.94
N GLY A 104 7.82 19.03 58.33
CA GLY A 104 8.91 18.22 58.87
C GLY A 104 9.41 18.74 60.23
N ILE A 105 9.58 20.05 60.35
CA ILE A 105 10.05 20.70 61.58
C ILE A 105 8.93 20.74 62.63
N PHE A 106 7.75 21.25 62.28
CA PHE A 106 6.68 21.51 63.26
C PHE A 106 5.89 20.26 63.65
N LYS A 107 5.59 19.37 62.71
CA LYS A 107 4.75 18.18 62.96
C LYS A 107 5.58 16.96 63.34
N TYR A 108 6.70 16.73 62.65
CA TYR A 108 7.52 15.52 62.83
C TYR A 108 8.75 15.72 63.73
N LYS A 109 8.96 16.95 64.26
CA LYS A 109 10.10 17.31 65.14
C LYS A 109 11.47 16.93 64.56
N LEU A 110 11.60 16.91 63.23
CA LEU A 110 12.88 16.69 62.58
C LEU A 110 13.77 17.92 62.76
N SER A 111 15.09 17.71 62.81
CA SER A 111 16.03 18.83 62.75
C SER A 111 15.87 19.56 61.40
N ALA A 112 16.05 20.87 61.39
CA ALA A 112 15.84 21.69 60.19
C ALA A 112 16.67 21.19 59.00
N ASP A 113 17.90 20.74 59.24
CA ASP A 113 18.77 20.15 58.23
C ASP A 113 18.24 18.81 57.69
N ALA A 114 17.79 17.90 58.57
CA ALA A 114 17.25 16.61 58.14
C ALA A 114 15.91 16.76 57.38
N ALA A 115 15.05 17.69 57.82
CA ALA A 115 13.81 18.01 57.13
C ALA A 115 14.10 18.60 55.74
N PHE A 116 15.06 19.51 55.63
CA PHE A 116 15.48 20.07 54.35
C PHE A 116 15.99 18.99 53.39
N GLN A 117 16.90 18.12 53.83
CA GLN A 117 17.45 17.04 53.01
C GLN A 117 16.39 16.06 52.49
N GLN A 118 15.42 15.69 53.33
CA GLN A 118 14.39 14.71 53.00
C GLN A 118 13.36 15.27 52.03
N TYR A 119 12.84 16.47 52.31
CA TYR A 119 11.79 17.07 51.50
C TYR A 119 12.32 17.63 50.18
N VAL A 120 13.57 18.13 50.13
CA VAL A 120 14.22 18.48 48.84
C VAL A 120 14.26 17.28 47.89
N LEU A 121 14.63 16.10 48.38
CA LEU A 121 14.72 14.89 47.54
C LEU A 121 13.35 14.46 46.99
N MET A 122 12.31 14.47 47.85
CA MET A 122 10.94 14.13 47.43
C MET A 122 10.38 15.14 46.43
N THR A 123 10.60 16.44 46.68
CA THR A 123 10.11 17.50 45.80
C THR A 123 10.79 17.49 44.43
N ILE A 124 12.08 17.16 44.34
CA ILE A 124 12.77 16.97 43.05
C ILE A 124 12.17 15.78 42.28
N GLY A 125 11.90 14.67 42.97
CA GLY A 125 11.26 13.50 42.35
C GLY A 125 9.87 13.82 41.79
N ASP A 126 9.04 14.53 42.58
CA ASP A 126 7.69 14.93 42.18
C ASP A 126 7.71 15.92 40.99
N GLY A 127 8.64 16.88 40.99
CA GLY A 127 8.84 17.81 39.88
C GLY A 127 9.23 17.14 38.56
N LEU A 128 10.05 16.08 38.61
CA LEU A 128 10.43 15.29 37.42
C LEU A 128 9.29 14.41 36.92
N VAL A 129 8.50 13.80 37.82
CA VAL A 129 7.38 12.92 37.45
C VAL A 129 6.23 13.72 36.84
N ALA A 130 5.92 14.91 37.40
CA ALA A 130 4.89 15.81 36.86
C ALA A 130 5.18 16.28 35.42
N GLN A 131 6.42 16.17 34.97
CA GLN A 131 6.88 16.64 33.67
C GLN A 131 6.65 15.62 32.54
N ILE A 132 6.59 14.33 32.87
CA ILE A 132 6.38 13.26 31.88
C ILE A 132 5.04 13.43 31.14
N PRO A 133 3.89 13.65 31.82
CA PRO A 133 2.61 13.89 31.15
C PRO A 133 2.61 15.13 30.26
N SER A 134 3.26 16.21 30.71
CA SER A 134 3.35 17.48 29.96
C SER A 134 4.14 17.30 28.66
N LEU A 135 5.28 16.62 28.72
CA LEU A 135 6.10 16.33 27.56
C LEU A 135 5.37 15.41 26.56
N LEU A 136 4.64 14.41 27.06
CA LEU A 136 3.79 13.55 26.23
C LEU A 136 2.66 14.34 25.56
N LEU A 137 2.00 15.24 26.28
CA LEU A 137 0.90 16.05 25.75
C LEU A 137 1.39 17.06 24.71
N SER A 138 2.53 17.71 24.95
CA SER A 138 3.18 18.62 23.98
C SER A 138 3.60 17.88 22.70
N THR A 139 4.22 16.71 22.85
CA THR A 139 4.64 15.89 21.70
C THR A 139 3.42 15.36 20.93
N ALA A 140 2.38 14.92 21.62
CA ALA A 140 1.14 14.46 20.99
C ALA A 140 0.43 15.59 20.24
N ALA A 141 0.34 16.79 20.83
CA ALA A 141 -0.22 17.96 20.16
C ALA A 141 0.56 18.33 18.89
N ALA A 142 1.90 18.31 18.95
CA ALA A 142 2.76 18.55 17.80
C ALA A 142 2.60 17.48 16.69
N ILE A 143 2.49 16.20 17.07
CA ILE A 143 2.24 15.10 16.11
C ILE A 143 0.85 15.20 15.47
N ILE A 144 -0.19 15.55 16.25
CA ILE A 144 -1.54 15.71 15.73
C ILE A 144 -1.58 16.86 14.73
N VAL A 145 -1.03 18.01 15.09
CA VAL A 145 -0.97 19.21 14.22
C VAL A 145 -0.20 18.94 12.93
N THR A 146 0.96 18.28 13.01
CA THR A 146 1.79 17.98 11.82
C THR A 146 1.16 16.99 10.85
N ARG A 147 0.19 16.18 11.31
CA ARG A 147 -0.45 15.15 10.47
C ARG A 147 -1.89 15.47 10.05
N VAL A 148 -2.51 16.52 10.58
CA VAL A 148 -3.91 16.91 10.26
C VAL A 148 -4.05 17.56 8.86
N SER A 149 -2.97 17.68 8.09
CA SER A 149 -3.03 18.19 6.71
C SER A 149 -3.55 17.19 5.68
N ASP A 150 -3.72 15.91 6.03
CA ASP A 150 -4.38 14.92 5.18
C ASP A 150 -5.75 14.52 5.76
N ASN A 151 -6.79 14.89 5.02
CA ASN A 151 -8.18 14.64 5.37
C ASN A 151 -8.45 13.15 5.44
N GLY A 152 -8.49 12.66 6.68
CA GLY A 152 -9.33 11.57 7.13
C GLY A 152 -8.87 10.17 6.72
N ASP A 153 -7.99 9.57 7.52
CA ASP A 153 -8.05 8.12 7.80
C ASP A 153 -7.07 7.65 8.89
N ILE A 154 -6.73 8.47 9.89
CA ILE A 154 -5.73 8.09 10.91
C ILE A 154 -6.10 6.78 11.63
N ALA A 155 -7.37 6.57 11.95
CA ALA A 155 -7.83 5.33 12.58
C ALA A 155 -7.82 4.13 11.62
N HIS A 156 -8.03 4.38 10.32
CA HIS A 156 -8.03 3.36 9.27
C HIS A 156 -6.58 2.96 8.89
N ASP A 157 -5.69 3.94 8.72
CA ASP A 157 -4.28 3.76 8.37
C ASP A 157 -3.46 3.15 9.50
N VAL A 158 -3.68 3.56 10.76
CA VAL A 158 -2.98 2.95 11.90
C VAL A 158 -3.45 1.51 12.12
N ARG A 159 -4.75 1.24 11.97
CA ARG A 159 -5.31 -0.11 12.07
C ARG A 159 -4.83 -1.00 10.91
N HIS A 160 -4.73 -0.46 9.69
CA HIS A 160 -4.22 -1.20 8.55
C HIS A 160 -2.70 -1.38 8.62
N GLN A 161 -1.88 -0.38 8.89
CA GLN A 161 -0.42 -0.54 8.81
C GLN A 161 0.17 -1.40 9.95
N LEU A 162 -0.36 -1.30 11.17
CA LEU A 162 0.15 -2.08 12.31
C LEU A 162 -0.36 -3.53 12.33
N LEU A 163 -1.58 -3.79 11.83
CA LEU A 163 -2.14 -5.15 11.78
C LEU A 163 -2.04 -5.81 10.41
N ALA A 164 -1.73 -5.09 9.32
CA ALA A 164 -1.68 -5.63 7.95
C ALA A 164 -0.28 -5.94 7.41
N SER A 165 0.80 -5.68 8.16
CA SER A 165 2.14 -6.11 7.76
C SER A 165 2.48 -7.49 8.38
N PRO A 166 2.59 -8.57 7.57
CA PRO A 166 2.88 -9.91 8.08
C PRO A 166 4.18 -9.97 8.88
N SER A 167 5.18 -9.17 8.49
CA SER A 167 6.48 -9.08 9.16
C SER A 167 6.38 -8.61 10.61
N VAL A 168 5.50 -7.64 10.92
CA VAL A 168 5.29 -7.12 12.28
C VAL A 168 4.57 -8.14 13.16
N LEU A 169 3.62 -8.90 12.59
CA LEU A 169 2.96 -9.99 13.30
C LEU A 169 3.92 -11.13 13.64
N TYR A 170 4.86 -11.47 12.75
CA TYR A 170 5.87 -12.49 13.04
C TYR A 170 6.89 -12.03 14.09
N THR A 171 7.34 -10.76 14.05
CA THR A 171 8.23 -10.24 15.10
C THR A 171 7.52 -10.18 16.46
N ALA A 172 6.26 -9.74 16.50
CA ALA A 172 5.44 -9.76 17.72
C ALA A 172 5.22 -11.19 18.24
N THR A 173 4.96 -12.15 17.35
CA THR A 173 4.85 -13.58 17.71
C THR A 173 6.13 -14.10 18.35
N GLY A 174 7.29 -13.75 17.80
CA GLY A 174 8.60 -14.10 18.33
C GLY A 174 8.88 -13.50 19.71
N ILE A 175 8.56 -12.20 19.90
CA ILE A 175 8.71 -11.53 21.20
C ILE A 175 7.79 -12.18 22.25
N MET A 176 6.53 -12.44 21.90
CA MET A 176 5.57 -13.11 22.80
C MET A 176 6.01 -14.53 23.16
N PHE A 177 6.62 -15.25 22.22
CA PHE A 177 7.17 -16.58 22.46
C PHE A 177 8.38 -16.52 23.41
N VAL A 178 9.31 -15.58 23.19
CA VAL A 178 10.47 -15.38 24.09
C VAL A 178 10.00 -15.02 25.51
N LEU A 179 9.02 -14.13 25.64
CA LEU A 179 8.41 -13.78 26.93
C LEU A 179 7.74 -14.97 27.62
N ALA A 180 7.15 -15.89 26.86
CA ALA A 180 6.56 -17.11 27.41
C ALA A 180 7.58 -18.07 28.03
N VAL A 181 8.84 -18.03 27.57
CA VAL A 181 9.93 -18.89 28.06
C VAL A 181 10.60 -18.31 29.32
N VAL A 182 10.42 -17.01 29.60
CA VAL A 182 11.01 -16.36 30.77
C VAL A 182 10.38 -16.90 32.08
N PRO A 183 11.19 -17.43 33.02
CA PRO A 183 10.70 -17.91 34.30
C PRO A 183 10.14 -16.76 35.15
N GLY A 184 8.95 -16.95 35.73
CA GLY A 184 8.26 -15.95 36.55
C GLY A 184 7.06 -15.27 35.86
N MET A 185 6.82 -15.53 34.58
CA MET A 185 5.64 -15.05 33.85
C MET A 185 4.60 -16.16 33.61
N PRO A 186 3.29 -15.83 33.51
CA PRO A 186 2.25 -16.79 33.17
C PRO A 186 2.40 -17.27 31.72
N HIS A 187 3.09 -18.39 31.54
CA HIS A 187 3.43 -18.99 30.24
C HIS A 187 2.21 -19.31 29.36
N LEU A 188 1.08 -19.70 29.97
CA LEU A 188 -0.16 -20.07 29.25
C LEU A 188 -0.75 -18.90 28.42
N PRO A 189 -1.04 -17.71 28.99
CA PRO A 189 -1.46 -16.55 28.21
C PRO A 189 -0.52 -16.18 27.06
N PHE A 190 0.80 -16.13 27.31
CA PHE A 190 1.77 -15.71 26.29
C PHE A 190 1.90 -16.73 25.14
N LEU A 191 1.86 -18.04 25.44
CA LEU A 191 1.80 -19.07 24.40
C LEU A 191 0.53 -19.00 23.58
N LEU A 192 -0.63 -18.74 24.22
CA LEU A 192 -1.90 -18.62 23.53
C LEU A 192 -1.93 -17.39 22.60
N PHE A 193 -1.45 -16.23 23.06
CA PHE A 193 -1.33 -15.04 22.22
C PHE A 193 -0.30 -15.22 21.10
N SER A 194 0.83 -15.87 21.36
CA SER A 194 1.83 -16.19 20.33
C SER A 194 1.25 -17.10 19.25
N ALA A 195 0.54 -18.16 19.64
CA ALA A 195 -0.12 -19.06 18.68
C ALA A 195 -1.20 -18.34 17.86
N LEU A 196 -1.99 -17.47 18.49
CA LEU A 196 -3.04 -16.70 17.82
C LEU A 196 -2.44 -15.70 16.83
N LEU A 197 -1.43 -14.92 17.24
CA LEU A 197 -0.74 -13.95 16.36
C LEU A 197 0.03 -14.63 15.23
N GLY A 198 0.65 -15.78 15.49
CA GLY A 198 1.29 -16.59 14.46
C GLY A 198 0.29 -17.12 13.44
N PHE A 199 -0.90 -17.56 13.90
CA PHE A 199 -1.97 -18.03 13.02
C PHE A 199 -2.56 -16.89 12.18
N THR A 200 -2.79 -15.71 12.77
CA THR A 200 -3.26 -14.55 12.01
C THR A 200 -2.21 -14.05 11.03
N GLY A 201 -0.93 -13.98 11.43
CA GLY A 201 0.19 -13.65 10.55
C GLY A 201 0.35 -14.62 9.39
N TRP A 202 0.21 -15.93 9.63
CA TRP A 202 0.25 -16.95 8.57
C TRP A 202 -0.93 -16.85 7.60
N ARG A 203 -2.15 -16.64 8.13
CA ARG A 203 -3.35 -16.48 7.31
C ARG A 203 -3.31 -15.20 6.47
N MET A 204 -2.75 -14.13 7.03
CA MET A 204 -2.67 -12.82 6.39
C MET A 204 -1.49 -12.71 5.42
N SER A 205 -0.38 -13.43 5.66
CA SER A 205 0.68 -13.62 4.68
C SER A 205 0.20 -14.37 3.43
N LYS A 206 -0.95 -15.05 3.51
CA LYS A 206 -1.64 -15.65 2.36
C LYS A 206 -2.70 -14.73 1.74
N GLN A 207 -3.05 -13.61 2.39
CA GLN A 207 -3.86 -12.55 1.78
C GLN A 207 -2.93 -11.60 1.01
N PRO A 208 -3.33 -11.14 -0.19
CA PRO A 208 -2.38 -10.56 -1.11
C PRO A 208 -2.17 -9.07 -0.83
N GLN A 209 -0.92 -8.69 -0.51
CA GLN A 209 -0.38 -7.34 -0.78
C GLN A 209 -0.65 -6.90 -2.24
N ALA A 210 -0.86 -7.87 -3.14
CA ALA A 210 -1.23 -7.61 -4.53
C ALA A 210 -2.50 -6.77 -4.72
N ALA A 211 -3.42 -6.64 -3.76
CA ALA A 211 -4.60 -5.77 -3.95
C ALA A 211 -4.21 -4.28 -3.96
N GLU A 212 -3.33 -3.88 -3.04
CA GLU A 212 -2.81 -2.52 -2.93
C GLU A 212 -1.88 -2.22 -4.11
N ASP A 213 -0.95 -3.14 -4.39
CA ASP A 213 -0.03 -3.03 -5.54
C ASP A 213 -0.78 -2.99 -6.88
N LEU A 214 -1.86 -3.75 -7.03
CA LEU A 214 -2.66 -3.76 -8.26
C LEU A 214 -3.40 -2.43 -8.47
N SER A 215 -3.91 -1.84 -7.38
CA SER A 215 -4.56 -0.52 -7.44
C SER A 215 -3.58 0.60 -7.77
N ALA A 216 -2.32 0.48 -7.34
CA ALA A 216 -1.24 1.39 -7.73
C ALA A 216 -0.76 1.16 -9.17
N ALA A 217 -0.77 -0.10 -9.62
CA ALA A 217 -0.23 -0.50 -10.93
C ALA A 217 -1.18 -0.25 -12.11
N LEU A 218 -2.50 -0.41 -11.91
CA LEU A 218 -3.51 -0.37 -12.97
C LEU A 218 -4.75 0.41 -12.56
N ASN A 219 -5.23 1.28 -13.45
CA ASN A 219 -6.48 2.01 -13.24
C ASN A 219 -7.69 1.07 -13.29
N TYR A 220 -8.77 1.43 -12.59
CA TYR A 220 -10.03 0.66 -12.59
C TYR A 220 -10.57 0.33 -13.99
N SER A 221 -10.48 1.30 -14.92
CA SER A 221 -10.93 1.11 -16.31
C SER A 221 -10.08 0.08 -17.08
N GLN A 222 -8.78 -0.03 -16.78
CA GLN A 222 -7.90 -1.02 -17.38
C GLN A 222 -8.18 -2.41 -16.82
N LEU A 223 -8.32 -2.53 -15.50
CA LEU A 223 -8.70 -3.78 -14.84
C LEU A 223 -10.03 -4.32 -15.37
N LEU A 224 -11.03 -3.45 -15.52
CA LEU A 224 -12.32 -3.83 -16.08
C LEU A 224 -12.21 -4.37 -17.51
N LYS A 225 -11.36 -3.75 -18.35
CA LYS A 225 -11.11 -4.23 -19.72
C LYS A 225 -10.43 -5.60 -19.72
N VAL A 226 -9.44 -5.82 -18.86
CA VAL A 226 -8.76 -7.11 -18.71
C VAL A 226 -9.74 -8.20 -18.25
N TYR A 227 -10.50 -7.96 -17.18
CA TYR A 227 -11.47 -8.94 -16.68
C TYR A 227 -12.55 -9.26 -17.70
N ARG A 228 -13.04 -8.25 -18.44
CA ARG A 228 -13.97 -8.47 -19.55
C ARG A 228 -13.34 -9.32 -20.65
N ALA A 229 -12.09 -9.08 -21.03
CA ALA A 229 -11.40 -9.88 -22.03
C ALA A 229 -11.27 -11.36 -21.59
N LEU A 230 -10.86 -11.61 -20.35
CA LEU A 230 -10.77 -12.96 -19.77
C LEU A 230 -12.14 -13.68 -19.75
N LEU A 231 -13.19 -12.99 -19.31
CA LEU A 231 -14.54 -13.55 -19.22
C LEU A 231 -15.15 -13.80 -20.61
N THR A 232 -14.88 -12.94 -21.59
CA THR A 232 -15.34 -13.11 -22.98
C THR A 232 -14.70 -14.36 -23.62
N GLU A 233 -13.62 -14.86 -23.05
CA GLU A 233 -12.93 -16.08 -23.47
C GLU A 233 -13.21 -17.29 -22.58
N GLY A 234 -14.14 -17.16 -21.63
CA GLY A 234 -14.53 -18.23 -20.72
C GLY A 234 -13.49 -18.55 -19.65
N VAL A 235 -12.52 -17.67 -19.39
CA VAL A 235 -11.51 -17.86 -18.34
C VAL A 235 -12.11 -17.51 -16.98
N SER A 236 -11.99 -18.41 -16.01
CA SER A 236 -12.55 -18.23 -14.67
C SER A 236 -11.71 -17.26 -13.84
N LEU A 237 -12.36 -16.29 -13.19
CA LEU A 237 -11.72 -15.33 -12.27
C LEU A 237 -11.61 -15.82 -10.82
N ARG A 238 -11.76 -17.13 -10.57
CA ARG A 238 -11.72 -17.70 -9.21
C ARG A 238 -10.35 -17.54 -8.55
N ASP A 239 -9.28 -17.71 -9.30
CA ASP A 239 -7.92 -17.54 -8.81
C ASP A 239 -7.48 -16.07 -8.92
N ILE A 240 -8.14 -15.21 -8.14
CA ILE A 240 -7.90 -13.77 -8.16
C ILE A 240 -6.47 -13.42 -7.69
N VAL A 241 -5.85 -14.29 -6.89
CA VAL A 241 -4.49 -14.07 -6.37
C VAL A 241 -3.48 -14.22 -7.51
N THR A 242 -3.51 -15.33 -8.24
CA THR A 242 -2.62 -15.53 -9.40
C THR A 242 -2.84 -14.44 -10.44
N ILE A 243 -4.11 -14.08 -10.70
CA ILE A 243 -4.45 -13.00 -11.64
C ILE A 243 -3.84 -11.66 -11.19
N ALA A 244 -4.02 -11.26 -9.93
CA ALA A 244 -3.50 -10.01 -9.41
C ALA A 244 -1.97 -9.96 -9.44
N THR A 245 -1.29 -11.04 -9.00
CA THR A 245 0.18 -11.12 -9.00
C THR A 245 0.77 -10.97 -10.40
N VAL A 246 0.19 -11.66 -11.38
CA VAL A 246 0.65 -11.58 -12.78
C VAL A 246 0.37 -10.20 -13.37
N LEU A 247 -0.80 -9.62 -13.09
CA LEU A 247 -1.12 -8.28 -13.57
C LEU A 247 -0.18 -7.22 -13.01
N VAL A 248 0.17 -7.29 -11.72
CA VAL A 248 1.16 -6.38 -11.13
C VAL A 248 2.51 -6.53 -11.84
N ALA A 249 3.01 -7.76 -12.00
CA ALA A 249 4.28 -8.02 -12.67
C ALA A 249 4.28 -7.53 -14.13
N SER A 250 3.28 -7.93 -14.93
CA SER A 250 3.18 -7.58 -16.35
C SER A 250 2.88 -6.10 -16.60
N SER A 251 2.26 -5.41 -15.64
CA SER A 251 1.97 -3.97 -15.76
C SER A 251 3.21 -3.08 -15.85
N THR A 252 4.37 -3.61 -15.46
CA THR A 252 5.67 -2.92 -15.58
C THR A 252 6.17 -2.91 -17.03
N VAL A 253 5.77 -3.91 -17.82
CA VAL A 253 6.20 -4.09 -19.21
C VAL A 253 5.19 -3.47 -20.17
N THR A 254 3.89 -3.71 -19.96
CA THR A 254 2.83 -3.24 -20.85
C THR A 254 1.60 -2.78 -20.10
N LYS A 255 0.89 -1.80 -20.67
CA LYS A 255 -0.41 -1.31 -20.18
C LYS A 255 -1.57 -1.69 -21.10
N ASP A 256 -1.31 -2.48 -22.15
CA ASP A 256 -2.36 -2.98 -23.04
C ASP A 256 -3.12 -4.13 -22.37
N HIS A 257 -4.44 -4.01 -22.29
CA HIS A 257 -5.30 -5.00 -21.66
C HIS A 257 -5.33 -6.36 -22.39
N ILE A 258 -5.09 -6.40 -23.71
CA ILE A 258 -5.06 -7.66 -24.47
C ILE A 258 -3.80 -8.45 -24.11
N LEU A 259 -2.65 -7.77 -24.03
CA LEU A 259 -1.38 -8.38 -23.66
C LEU A 259 -1.39 -8.81 -22.18
N LEU A 260 -1.90 -7.97 -21.30
CA LEU A 260 -2.09 -8.32 -19.89
C LEU A 260 -3.01 -9.55 -19.72
N ALA A 261 -4.08 -9.66 -20.50
CA ALA A 261 -4.94 -10.83 -20.49
C ALA A 261 -4.20 -12.08 -21.01
N ALA A 262 -3.33 -11.97 -22.01
CA ALA A 262 -2.51 -13.08 -22.50
C ALA A 262 -1.54 -13.60 -21.43
N ASP A 263 -0.88 -12.72 -20.69
CA ASP A 263 0.02 -13.10 -19.59
C ASP A 263 -0.73 -13.80 -18.45
N VAL A 264 -1.91 -13.29 -18.09
CA VAL A 264 -2.77 -13.94 -17.09
C VAL A 264 -3.21 -15.33 -17.55
N ARG A 265 -3.56 -15.48 -18.84
CA ARG A 265 -3.92 -16.78 -19.41
C ARG A 265 -2.76 -17.78 -19.36
N LEU A 266 -1.53 -17.33 -19.61
CA LEU A 266 -0.33 -18.15 -19.48
C LEU A 266 -0.18 -18.69 -18.05
N ALA A 267 -0.37 -17.84 -17.04
CA ALA A 267 -0.32 -18.26 -15.64
C ALA A 267 -1.46 -19.24 -15.27
N LEU A 268 -2.64 -19.05 -15.86
CA LEU A 268 -3.81 -19.90 -15.67
C LEU A 268 -3.87 -21.12 -16.62
N ARG A 269 -2.78 -21.43 -17.34
CA ARG A 269 -2.73 -22.50 -18.37
C ARG A 269 -3.34 -23.83 -17.92
N ARG A 270 -3.07 -24.26 -16.69
CA ARG A 270 -3.62 -25.50 -16.11
C ARG A 270 -5.14 -25.44 -15.97
N SER A 271 -5.68 -24.32 -15.52
CA SER A 271 -7.13 -24.14 -15.39
C SER A 271 -7.83 -24.06 -16.75
N ILE A 272 -7.15 -23.51 -17.77
CA ILE A 272 -7.70 -23.34 -19.11
C ILE A 272 -7.72 -24.68 -19.86
N THR A 273 -6.69 -25.51 -19.73
CA THR A 273 -6.58 -26.79 -20.46
C THR A 273 -7.32 -27.93 -19.79
N HIS A 274 -7.46 -27.93 -18.46
CA HIS A 274 -8.10 -29.01 -17.70
C HIS A 274 -9.47 -29.49 -18.24
N PRO A 275 -10.39 -28.61 -18.69
CA PRO A 275 -11.68 -29.05 -19.24
C PRO A 275 -11.56 -29.89 -20.52
N PHE A 276 -10.50 -29.69 -21.30
CA PHE A 276 -10.32 -30.26 -22.64
C PHE A 276 -9.43 -31.51 -22.64
N VAL A 277 -8.67 -31.74 -21.57
CA VAL A 277 -7.74 -32.87 -21.45
C VAL A 277 -8.48 -34.13 -21.03
N ARG A 278 -8.23 -35.24 -21.73
CA ARG A 278 -8.72 -36.58 -21.38
C ARG A 278 -7.54 -37.55 -21.38
N LYS A 279 -7.31 -38.26 -20.28
CA LYS A 279 -6.19 -39.22 -20.13
C LYS A 279 -4.81 -38.62 -20.47
N GLN A 280 -4.53 -37.38 -20.05
CA GLN A 280 -3.30 -36.62 -20.38
C GLN A 280 -3.06 -36.32 -21.87
N GLU A 281 -4.04 -36.61 -22.74
CA GLU A 281 -3.99 -36.25 -24.16
C GLU A 281 -4.86 -35.02 -24.41
N LEU A 282 -4.33 -34.07 -25.20
CA LEU A 282 -5.07 -32.92 -25.73
C LEU A 282 -5.18 -33.04 -27.25
N THR A 283 -6.41 -33.20 -27.74
CA THR A 283 -6.69 -33.31 -29.17
C THR A 283 -7.02 -31.92 -29.73
N VAL A 284 -6.29 -31.47 -30.75
CA VAL A 284 -6.39 -30.11 -31.29
C VAL A 284 -6.40 -30.08 -32.82
N TYR A 285 -6.95 -29.02 -33.38
CA TYR A 285 -6.65 -28.57 -34.75
C TYR A 285 -5.57 -27.49 -34.71
N THR A 286 -4.72 -27.44 -35.72
CA THR A 286 -3.71 -26.38 -35.88
C THR A 286 -4.02 -25.49 -37.08
N LEU A 287 -3.21 -24.48 -37.33
CA LEU A 287 -3.21 -23.77 -38.61
C LEU A 287 -2.30 -24.49 -39.61
N ASN A 288 -2.56 -24.36 -40.91
CA ASN A 288 -1.57 -24.71 -41.92
C ASN A 288 -0.49 -23.61 -41.99
N ASN A 289 0.72 -23.98 -42.44
CA ASN A 289 1.86 -23.06 -42.47
C ASN A 289 1.62 -21.84 -43.36
N GLU A 290 0.85 -21.99 -44.44
CA GLU A 290 0.55 -20.88 -45.37
C GLU A 290 -0.30 -19.80 -44.69
N LEU A 291 -1.42 -20.18 -44.06
CA LEU A 291 -2.30 -19.24 -43.36
C LEU A 291 -1.63 -18.65 -42.13
N GLU A 292 -0.83 -19.43 -41.41
CA GLU A 292 -0.06 -18.94 -40.26
C GLU A 292 0.91 -17.82 -40.67
N ASN A 293 1.67 -18.02 -41.75
CA ASN A 293 2.60 -17.02 -42.28
C ASN A 293 1.88 -15.78 -42.80
N LEU A 294 0.78 -15.96 -43.54
CA LEU A 294 -0.03 -14.84 -44.04
C LEU A 294 -0.58 -13.97 -42.90
N LEU A 295 -1.22 -14.60 -41.91
CA LEU A 295 -1.78 -13.88 -40.77
C LEU A 295 -0.71 -13.19 -39.92
N THR A 296 0.44 -13.84 -39.73
CA THR A 296 1.56 -13.26 -38.99
C THR A 296 2.08 -12.01 -39.69
N ASN A 297 2.18 -12.03 -41.03
CA ASN A 297 2.56 -10.86 -41.80
C ASN A 297 1.55 -9.71 -41.68
N VAL A 298 0.25 -10.01 -41.71
CA VAL A 298 -0.81 -9.02 -41.52
C VAL A 298 -0.74 -8.37 -40.13
N VAL A 299 -0.56 -9.18 -39.08
CA VAL A 299 -0.42 -8.68 -37.70
C VAL A 299 0.84 -7.83 -37.56
N ASN A 300 1.98 -8.27 -38.10
CA ASN A 300 3.24 -7.52 -38.05
C ASN A 300 3.16 -6.18 -38.81
N GLN A 301 2.52 -6.14 -39.97
CA GLN A 301 2.30 -4.90 -40.72
C GLN A 301 1.37 -3.94 -39.95
N ALA A 302 0.30 -4.46 -39.36
CA ALA A 302 -0.62 -3.66 -38.55
C ALA A 302 0.06 -3.05 -37.31
N GLN A 303 1.04 -3.74 -36.71
CA GLN A 303 1.83 -3.22 -35.60
C GLN A 303 2.78 -2.08 -36.01
N GLN A 304 3.30 -2.11 -37.24
CA GLN A 304 4.19 -1.05 -37.74
C GLN A 304 3.43 0.23 -38.11
N GLY A 305 2.14 0.13 -38.46
CA GLY A 305 1.28 1.26 -38.84
C GLY A 305 0.72 2.10 -37.68
N GLY A 306 1.00 1.76 -36.42
CA GLY A 306 0.55 2.47 -35.22
C GLY A 306 0.03 1.55 -34.11
N LYS A 307 -0.50 2.12 -33.02
CA LYS A 307 -1.16 1.36 -31.92
C LYS A 307 -2.51 0.79 -32.38
N VAL A 308 -2.48 -0.19 -33.28
CA VAL A 308 -3.64 -1.02 -33.59
C VAL A 308 -3.76 -2.05 -32.47
N MET A 309 -4.95 -2.18 -31.87
CA MET A 309 -5.17 -3.24 -30.87
C MET A 309 -5.06 -4.60 -31.58
N PHE A 310 -4.42 -5.59 -30.96
CA PHE A 310 -4.26 -6.95 -31.52
C PHE A 310 -5.58 -7.58 -31.98
N ASP A 311 -6.69 -7.17 -31.36
CA ASP A 311 -8.01 -7.60 -31.79
C ASP A 311 -8.42 -6.86 -33.08
N SER A 312 -8.25 -5.55 -33.22
CA SER A 312 -8.76 -4.74 -34.33
C SER A 312 -7.95 -4.80 -35.64
N VAL A 313 -7.10 -5.81 -35.84
CA VAL A 313 -6.35 -5.97 -37.09
C VAL A 313 -7.35 -6.19 -38.25
N PRO A 314 -7.32 -5.35 -39.31
CA PRO A 314 -8.19 -5.51 -40.46
C PRO A 314 -7.80 -6.78 -41.22
N VAL A 315 -8.78 -7.65 -41.45
CA VAL A 315 -8.62 -8.90 -42.21
C VAL A 315 -9.32 -8.75 -43.55
N ASP A 316 -8.68 -9.20 -44.62
CA ASP A 316 -9.23 -9.13 -45.96
C ASP A 316 -10.56 -9.90 -46.08
N PRO A 317 -11.52 -9.42 -46.90
CA PRO A 317 -12.82 -10.06 -47.07
C PRO A 317 -12.75 -11.53 -47.50
N ASN A 318 -11.75 -11.90 -48.31
CA ASN A 318 -11.57 -13.28 -48.76
C ASN A 318 -11.21 -14.22 -47.61
N MET A 319 -10.31 -13.81 -46.70
CA MET A 319 -9.97 -14.60 -45.52
C MET A 319 -11.15 -14.70 -44.54
N LEU A 320 -11.95 -13.63 -44.44
CA LEU A 320 -13.17 -13.65 -43.62
C LEU A 320 -14.16 -14.71 -44.12
N ASN A 321 -14.41 -14.76 -45.43
CA ASN A 321 -15.26 -15.77 -46.06
C ASN A 321 -14.70 -17.19 -45.85
N GLN A 322 -13.38 -17.34 -45.92
CA GLN A 322 -12.72 -18.61 -45.64
C GLN A 322 -12.94 -19.04 -44.19
N PHE A 323 -12.71 -18.18 -43.21
CA PHE A 323 -12.98 -18.50 -41.79
C PHE A 323 -14.45 -18.82 -41.52
N GLN A 324 -15.37 -18.13 -42.18
CA GLN A 324 -16.80 -18.38 -42.06
C GLN A 324 -17.19 -19.79 -42.55
N SER A 325 -16.46 -20.35 -43.52
CA SER A 325 -16.70 -21.70 -44.04
C SER A 325 -15.92 -22.79 -43.30
N THR A 326 -14.66 -22.55 -42.91
CA THR A 326 -13.77 -23.57 -42.34
C THR A 326 -13.90 -23.76 -40.83
N MET A 327 -14.07 -22.68 -40.04
CA MET A 327 -14.16 -22.79 -38.57
C MET A 327 -15.37 -23.62 -38.10
N PRO A 328 -16.58 -23.50 -38.68
CA PRO A 328 -17.70 -24.36 -38.32
C PRO A 328 -17.46 -25.83 -38.67
N GLN A 329 -16.78 -26.10 -39.80
CA GLN A 329 -16.43 -27.46 -40.21
C GLN A 329 -15.47 -28.12 -39.23
N VAL A 330 -14.43 -27.40 -38.79
CA VAL A 330 -13.49 -27.90 -37.77
C VAL A 330 -14.22 -28.25 -36.47
N LYS A 331 -15.10 -27.36 -36.01
CA LYS A 331 -15.91 -27.59 -34.81
C LYS A 331 -16.77 -28.86 -34.94
N GLU A 332 -17.43 -29.05 -36.08
CA GLU A 332 -18.30 -30.20 -36.31
C GLU A 332 -17.52 -31.51 -36.44
N GLN A 333 -16.36 -31.49 -37.10
CA GLN A 333 -15.47 -32.65 -37.20
C GLN A 333 -14.96 -33.11 -35.83
N MET A 334 -14.56 -32.17 -34.96
CA MET A 334 -14.12 -32.51 -33.60
C MET A 334 -15.26 -33.06 -32.75
N LYS A 335 -16.46 -32.47 -32.86
CA LYS A 335 -17.66 -32.97 -32.18
C LYS A 335 -18.06 -34.36 -32.65
N ALA A 336 -18.01 -34.63 -33.95
CA ALA A 336 -18.30 -35.94 -34.53
C ALA A 336 -17.32 -37.02 -34.01
N ALA A 337 -16.07 -36.63 -33.72
CA ALA A 337 -15.08 -37.49 -33.08
C ALA A 337 -15.25 -37.62 -31.55
N GLY A 338 -16.28 -37.00 -30.96
CA GLY A 338 -16.53 -37.01 -29.52
C GLY A 338 -15.47 -36.25 -28.70
N LYS A 339 -14.79 -35.29 -29.32
CA LYS A 339 -13.76 -34.44 -28.70
C LYS A 339 -14.25 -33.00 -28.56
N ASP A 340 -13.72 -32.30 -27.57
CA ASP A 340 -14.01 -30.88 -27.39
C ASP A 340 -13.28 -30.06 -28.48
N PRO A 341 -13.98 -29.13 -29.17
CA PRO A 341 -13.41 -28.40 -30.29
C PRO A 341 -12.39 -27.35 -29.82
N VAL A 342 -11.11 -27.61 -30.09
CA VAL A 342 -9.97 -26.77 -29.71
C VAL A 342 -9.09 -26.48 -30.93
N LEU A 343 -8.84 -25.20 -31.18
CA LEU A 343 -7.91 -24.70 -32.20
C LEU A 343 -6.65 -24.16 -31.50
N LEU A 344 -5.49 -24.71 -31.86
CA LEU A 344 -4.19 -24.35 -31.34
C LEU A 344 -3.46 -23.43 -32.33
N VAL A 345 -3.00 -22.28 -31.86
CA VAL A 345 -2.46 -21.21 -32.71
C VAL A 345 -1.25 -20.51 -32.05
N PRO A 346 -0.45 -19.75 -32.81
CA PRO A 346 0.61 -18.91 -32.24
C PRO A 346 0.06 -17.85 -31.27
N PRO A 347 0.83 -17.46 -30.22
CA PRO A 347 0.41 -16.48 -29.23
C PRO A 347 -0.06 -15.15 -29.83
N GLN A 348 0.61 -14.70 -30.91
CA GLN A 348 0.33 -13.42 -31.57
C GLN A 348 -0.98 -13.42 -32.36
N LEU A 349 -1.40 -14.59 -32.87
CA LEU A 349 -2.62 -14.74 -33.68
C LEU A 349 -3.86 -15.06 -32.84
N ARG A 350 -3.66 -15.52 -31.60
CA ARG A 350 -4.72 -15.99 -30.72
C ARG A 350 -5.84 -14.97 -30.48
N PRO A 351 -5.60 -13.67 -30.18
CA PRO A 351 -6.68 -12.70 -29.96
C PRO A 351 -7.58 -12.53 -31.20
N LEU A 352 -6.96 -12.43 -32.37
CA LEU A 352 -7.64 -12.26 -33.65
C LEU A 352 -8.54 -13.47 -33.96
N LEU A 353 -7.97 -14.67 -33.88
CA LEU A 353 -8.68 -15.92 -34.18
C LEU A 353 -9.75 -16.24 -33.14
N ALA A 354 -9.52 -15.93 -31.85
CA ALA A 354 -10.53 -16.10 -30.80
C ALA A 354 -11.76 -15.22 -31.05
N ARG A 355 -11.60 -14.00 -31.57
CA ARG A 355 -12.74 -13.16 -31.95
C ARG A 355 -13.54 -13.80 -33.08
N TYR A 356 -12.90 -14.20 -34.17
CA TYR A 356 -13.62 -14.79 -35.30
C TYR A 356 -14.24 -16.16 -34.97
N ALA A 357 -13.55 -16.97 -34.17
CA ALA A 357 -14.12 -18.23 -33.67
C ALA A 357 -15.41 -17.98 -32.87
N ARG A 358 -15.47 -16.94 -32.03
CA ARG A 358 -16.71 -16.57 -31.33
C ARG A 358 -17.83 -16.13 -32.26
N LEU A 359 -17.49 -15.41 -33.34
CA LEU A 359 -18.47 -14.90 -34.31
C LEU A 359 -19.01 -16.00 -35.23
N PHE A 360 -18.15 -16.86 -35.75
CA PHE A 360 -18.51 -17.85 -36.78
C PHE A 360 -18.74 -19.26 -36.25
N ALA A 361 -18.06 -19.65 -35.17
CA ALA A 361 -18.15 -21.00 -34.61
C ALA A 361 -18.28 -20.99 -33.07
N PRO A 362 -19.39 -20.50 -32.50
CA PRO A 362 -19.58 -20.45 -31.04
C PRO A 362 -19.33 -21.80 -30.38
N GLY A 363 -18.43 -21.84 -29.39
CA GLY A 363 -17.98 -23.05 -28.70
C GLY A 363 -16.70 -23.68 -29.27
N LEU A 364 -16.11 -23.14 -30.35
CA LEU A 364 -14.74 -23.45 -30.74
C LEU A 364 -13.78 -22.66 -29.84
N HIS A 365 -12.97 -23.35 -29.04
CA HIS A 365 -12.01 -22.73 -28.12
C HIS A 365 -10.67 -22.53 -28.82
N VAL A 366 -10.13 -21.31 -28.76
CA VAL A 366 -8.82 -20.98 -29.35
C VAL A 366 -7.78 -20.88 -28.24
N LEU A 367 -6.77 -21.74 -28.29
CA LEU A 367 -5.65 -21.79 -27.34
C LEU A 367 -4.33 -21.42 -28.01
N SER A 368 -3.44 -20.82 -27.25
CA SER A 368 -2.06 -20.56 -27.68
C SER A 368 -1.15 -21.76 -27.38
N TYR A 369 -0.08 -21.94 -28.17
CA TYR A 369 0.97 -22.93 -27.86
C TYR A 369 1.51 -22.78 -26.43
N ASN A 370 1.66 -21.54 -25.93
CA ASN A 370 2.19 -21.29 -24.59
C ASN A 370 1.20 -21.67 -23.46
N GLU A 371 -0.08 -21.80 -23.79
CA GLU A 371 -1.13 -22.15 -22.81
C GLU A 371 -1.27 -23.66 -22.62
N VAL A 372 -0.53 -24.47 -23.39
CA VAL A 372 -0.50 -25.92 -23.22
C VAL A 372 0.68 -26.29 -22.31
N PRO A 373 0.45 -26.95 -21.16
CA PRO A 373 1.52 -27.52 -20.35
C PRO A 373 2.36 -28.54 -21.13
N ASP A 374 3.69 -28.50 -20.94
CA ASP A 374 4.65 -29.40 -21.61
C ASP A 374 4.46 -30.89 -21.26
N GLU A 375 3.72 -31.16 -20.18
CA GLU A 375 3.40 -32.49 -19.66
C GLU A 375 2.32 -33.23 -20.46
N LEU A 376 1.61 -32.54 -21.38
CA LEU A 376 0.48 -33.09 -22.13
C LEU A 376 0.90 -33.63 -23.50
N GLU A 377 0.36 -34.78 -23.89
CA GLU A 377 0.56 -35.32 -25.24
C GLU A 377 -0.41 -34.65 -26.23
N LEU A 378 0.13 -34.02 -27.28
CA LEU A 378 -0.64 -33.31 -28.30
C LEU A 378 -1.00 -34.23 -29.47
N LYS A 379 -2.30 -34.38 -29.73
CA LYS A 379 -2.83 -35.13 -30.87
C LYS A 379 -3.47 -34.20 -31.89
N ILE A 380 -2.80 -34.00 -33.02
CA ILE A 380 -3.28 -33.13 -34.10
C ILE A 380 -4.26 -33.91 -34.98
N MET A 381 -5.50 -33.44 -35.11
CA MET A 381 -6.51 -34.05 -35.98
C MET A 381 -6.47 -33.53 -37.42
N GLY A 382 -6.04 -32.28 -37.59
CA GLY A 382 -5.99 -31.62 -38.88
C GLY A 382 -5.50 -30.18 -38.76
N ALA A 383 -5.39 -29.54 -39.91
CA ALA A 383 -5.00 -28.14 -40.02
C ALA A 383 -6.11 -27.33 -40.69
N LEU A 384 -6.38 -26.13 -40.16
CA LEU A 384 -7.23 -25.14 -40.79
C LEU A 384 -6.49 -24.60 -42.02
N SER A 385 -7.07 -24.79 -43.19
CA SER A 385 -6.52 -24.35 -44.48
C SER A 385 -7.14 -23.08 -45.00
#